data_AF-A0A0F8ZC35-F1
#
_entry.id   AF-A0A0F8ZC35-F1
#
_cell.length_a   1.000
_cell.length_b   1.000
_cell.length_c   1.000
_cell.angle_alpha   90.00
_cell.angle_beta   90.00
_cell.angle_gamma   90.00
#
_symmetry.space_group_name_H-M   'P 1'
#
loop_
_entity.id
_entity.type
_entity.pdbx_description
1 polymer ?
#
loop_
_entity_poly.entity_id
_entity_poly.type
_entity_poly.pdbx_seq_one_letter_code
_entity_poly.pdbx_strand_id
1 'polypeptide(L)'
;DGGERWRLHIPLAAGDPERLTADQCHRLALWYHKLAREDGKLRGRMLERSGDYYALYVERLQRSTDQAEREASEIQADLAKMADRPWIDLLQSIRPQIHSHAGQWRIEGAALHVSAGERARLHLPIAPEGNYEIVAEFVRKSGSGDVNFILPVGQRGVMLCLDDLDGDSWLQNVDGKDLAIANAPPLPAGQPQRLVVTVYQRRNHAQIVVVLNKKELIRWRGPTALLSVRPWWAVPRKEALALGVHRSDVTFKALRLQMLSGRARRLRFSPKVPPAPPRVRLMPGIGIIWK
;
A
#
# COMPACT_ATOMS: atom_id res chain seq x y z
N ASP A 1 3.01 31.80 27.56
CA ASP A 1 2.03 30.84 28.13
C ASP A 1 1.61 29.63 27.29
N GLY A 2 2.26 29.30 26.16
CA GLY A 2 1.92 28.09 25.38
C GLY A 2 2.43 26.75 25.97
N GLY A 3 3.36 26.81 26.94
CA GLY A 3 4.15 25.67 27.40
C GLY A 3 3.44 24.69 28.34
N GLU A 4 2.25 24.98 28.86
CA GLU A 4 1.57 24.09 29.82
C GLU A 4 0.36 23.36 29.24
N ARG A 5 -0.27 23.90 28.19
CA ARG A 5 -1.52 23.32 27.64
C ARG A 5 -1.34 21.94 27.01
N TRP A 6 -0.16 21.57 26.52
CA TRP A 6 0.06 20.23 25.96
C TRP A 6 -0.02 19.11 27.01
N ARG A 7 0.25 19.41 28.28
CA ARG A 7 0.19 18.43 29.38
C ARG A 7 -1.22 17.88 29.60
N LEU A 8 -2.25 18.64 29.23
CA LEU A 8 -3.65 18.20 29.31
C LEU A 8 -4.05 17.31 28.13
N HIS A 9 -3.46 17.51 26.95
CA HIS A 9 -3.86 16.81 25.73
C HIS A 9 -3.13 15.48 25.55
N ILE A 10 -1.87 15.38 26.00
CA ILE A 10 -1.08 14.14 25.84
C ILE A 10 -1.74 12.93 26.55
N PRO A 11 -2.20 13.02 27.82
CA PRO A 11 -2.86 11.89 28.48
C PRO A 11 -4.14 11.48 27.76
N LEU A 12 -4.94 12.45 27.30
CA LEU A 12 -6.19 12.20 26.58
C LEU A 12 -5.93 11.54 25.21
N ALA A 13 -4.95 12.04 24.47
CA ALA A 13 -4.56 11.51 23.17
C ALA A 13 -3.92 10.11 23.25
N ALA A 14 -3.40 9.74 24.42
CA ALA A 14 -2.86 8.42 24.70
C ALA A 14 -3.91 7.43 25.21
N GLY A 15 -5.06 7.92 25.67
CA GLY A 15 -6.18 7.12 26.16
C GLY A 15 -7.00 6.47 25.05
N ASP A 16 -7.93 5.61 25.46
CA ASP A 16 -8.90 4.96 24.59
C ASP A 16 -9.93 5.98 24.04
N PRO A 17 -9.99 6.20 22.71
CA PRO A 17 -10.95 7.12 22.10
C PRO A 17 -12.42 6.81 22.40
N GLU A 18 -12.75 5.54 22.67
CA GLU A 18 -14.11 5.12 23.01
C GLU A 18 -14.56 5.62 24.38
N ARG A 19 -13.61 5.87 25.28
CA ARG A 19 -13.86 6.36 26.65
C ARG A 19 -13.86 7.88 26.74
N LEU A 20 -13.54 8.57 25.66
CA LEU A 20 -13.52 10.03 25.66
C LEU A 20 -14.93 10.59 25.64
N THR A 21 -15.16 11.61 26.46
CA THR A 21 -16.35 12.45 26.34
C THR A 21 -16.34 13.25 25.03
N ALA A 22 -17.50 13.75 24.62
CA ALA A 22 -17.63 14.64 23.46
C ALA A 22 -16.63 15.82 23.56
N ASP A 23 -16.59 16.51 24.70
CA ASP A 23 -15.68 17.65 24.93
C ASP A 23 -14.19 17.27 24.89
N GLN A 24 -13.83 16.05 25.29
CA GLN A 24 -12.45 15.58 25.18
C GLN A 24 -12.09 15.30 23.72
N CYS A 25 -13.01 14.71 22.95
CA CYS A 25 -12.85 14.56 21.51
C CYS A 25 -12.69 15.92 20.83
N HIS A 26 -13.58 16.88 21.08
CA HIS A 26 -13.49 18.22 20.49
C HIS A 26 -12.16 18.92 20.79
N ARG A 27 -11.72 18.91 22.05
CA ARG A 27 -10.43 19.51 22.45
C ARG A 27 -9.24 18.84 21.78
N LEU A 28 -9.24 17.50 21.69
CA LEU A 28 -8.20 16.79 20.95
C LEU A 28 -8.24 17.13 19.47
N ALA A 29 -9.42 17.23 18.88
CA ALA A 29 -9.60 17.57 17.49
C ALA A 29 -9.02 18.94 17.16
N LEU A 30 -9.38 19.98 17.93
CA LEU A 30 -8.83 21.33 17.82
C LEU A 30 -7.32 21.36 18.02
N TRP A 31 -6.83 20.65 19.03
CA TRP A 31 -5.40 20.59 19.32
C TRP A 31 -4.61 19.97 18.16
N TYR A 32 -5.10 18.88 17.58
CA TYR A 32 -4.51 18.26 16.41
C TYR A 32 -4.59 19.15 15.17
N HIS A 33 -5.72 19.82 14.93
CA HIS A 33 -5.84 20.77 13.81
C HIS A 33 -4.80 21.90 13.91
N LYS A 34 -4.64 22.45 15.12
CA LYS A 34 -3.63 23.47 15.40
C LYS A 34 -2.21 22.95 15.14
N LEU A 35 -1.87 21.77 15.66
CA LEU A 35 -0.58 21.13 15.40
C LEU A 35 -0.33 20.91 13.90
N ALA A 36 -1.39 20.62 13.13
CA ALA A 36 -1.27 20.45 11.69
C ALA A 36 -0.82 21.73 10.96
N ARG A 37 -1.18 22.90 11.49
CA ARG A 37 -0.80 24.20 10.95
C ARG A 37 0.63 24.60 11.33
N GLU A 38 1.09 24.16 12.50
CA GLU A 38 2.39 24.49 13.05
C GLU A 38 3.51 23.53 12.59
N ASP A 39 3.19 22.26 12.32
CA ASP A 39 4.14 21.24 11.86
C ASP A 39 3.80 20.70 10.46
N GLY A 40 4.45 21.29 9.45
CA GLY A 40 4.28 20.88 8.04
C GLY A 40 4.68 19.43 7.73
N LYS A 41 5.56 18.82 8.53
CA LYS A 41 6.00 17.42 8.30
C LYS A 41 4.94 16.41 8.75
N LEU A 42 4.15 16.76 9.77
CA LEU A 42 3.09 15.91 10.31
C LEU A 42 1.67 16.38 9.96
N ARG A 43 1.54 17.51 9.25
CA ARG A 43 0.26 18.13 8.87
C ARG A 43 -0.85 17.14 8.50
N GLY A 44 -0.60 16.25 7.53
CA GLY A 44 -1.63 15.31 7.09
C GLY A 44 -2.11 14.36 8.19
N ARG A 45 -1.21 13.87 9.05
CA ARG A 45 -1.55 12.99 10.18
C ARG A 45 -2.30 13.74 11.29
N MET A 46 -1.94 15.00 11.49
CA MET A 46 -2.60 15.86 12.47
C MET A 46 -4.01 16.25 11.98
N LEU A 47 -4.20 16.49 10.68
CA LEU A 47 -5.52 16.69 10.08
C LEU A 47 -6.39 15.44 10.16
N GLU A 48 -5.83 14.26 9.84
CA GLU A 48 -6.54 12.99 9.95
C GLU A 48 -7.01 12.71 11.39
N ARG A 49 -6.10 12.87 12.37
CA ARG A 49 -6.45 12.74 13.80
C ARG A 49 -7.49 13.76 14.23
N SER A 50 -7.37 14.98 13.74
CA SER A 50 -8.36 16.01 13.99
C SER A 50 -9.73 15.57 13.47
N GLY A 51 -9.80 15.07 12.23
CA GLY A 51 -11.03 14.53 11.63
C GLY A 51 -11.64 13.38 12.42
N ASP A 52 -10.84 12.40 12.84
CA ASP A 52 -11.29 11.26 13.64
C ASP A 52 -11.97 11.73 14.95
N TYR A 53 -11.34 12.66 15.67
CA TYR A 53 -11.91 13.16 16.92
C TYR A 53 -13.13 14.07 16.70
N TYR A 54 -13.21 14.81 15.59
CA TYR A 54 -14.44 15.52 15.23
C TYR A 54 -15.58 14.57 14.90
N ALA A 55 -15.32 13.47 14.18
CA ALA A 55 -16.35 12.48 13.89
C ALA A 55 -16.94 11.89 15.18
N LEU A 56 -16.08 11.50 16.13
CA LEU A 56 -16.50 11.03 17.46
C LEU A 56 -17.23 12.11 18.26
N TYR A 57 -16.80 13.37 18.14
CA TYR A 57 -17.47 14.48 18.81
C TYR A 57 -18.89 14.68 18.29
N VAL A 58 -19.08 14.72 16.97
CA VAL A 58 -20.38 14.87 16.32
C VAL A 58 -21.31 13.69 16.65
N GLU A 59 -20.80 12.46 16.58
CA GLU A 59 -21.56 11.26 16.94
C GLU A 59 -22.09 11.32 18.39
N ARG A 60 -21.26 11.80 19.32
CA ARG A 60 -21.57 11.80 20.77
C ARG A 60 -22.39 12.98 21.24
N LEU A 61 -22.44 14.07 20.47
CA LEU A 61 -23.16 15.28 20.86
C LEU A 61 -24.68 15.05 20.98
N GLN A 62 -25.24 14.01 20.36
CA GLN A 62 -26.68 13.66 20.30
C GLN A 62 -27.61 14.77 19.74
N ARG A 63 -27.16 16.03 19.72
CA ARG A 63 -27.70 17.21 19.07
C ARG A 63 -26.55 18.01 18.50
N SER A 64 -26.59 18.25 17.20
CA SER A 64 -25.57 19.02 16.52
C SER A 64 -25.59 20.49 16.96
N THR A 65 -24.42 21.10 17.08
CA THR A 65 -24.28 22.56 17.17
C THR A 65 -23.68 23.06 15.86
N ASP A 66 -24.21 24.15 15.30
CA ASP A 66 -23.73 24.75 14.04
C ASP A 66 -22.22 25.02 14.04
N GLN A 67 -21.58 25.12 15.21
CA GLN A 67 -20.14 25.28 15.35
C GLN A 67 -19.36 23.97 15.08
N ALA A 68 -19.80 22.85 15.65
CA ALA A 68 -19.15 21.54 15.46
C ALA A 68 -19.16 21.10 13.99
N GLU A 69 -20.27 21.35 13.30
CA GLU A 69 -20.43 21.04 11.87
C GLU A 69 -19.52 21.91 10.99
N ARG A 70 -19.42 23.22 11.29
CA ARG A 70 -18.50 24.12 10.58
C ARG A 70 -17.04 23.67 10.74
N GLU A 71 -16.62 23.34 11.95
CA GLU A 71 -15.23 22.91 12.22
C GLU A 71 -14.91 21.54 11.59
N ALA A 72 -15.84 20.57 11.65
CA ALA A 72 -15.68 19.29 10.95
C ALA A 72 -15.62 19.49 9.42
N SER A 73 -16.43 20.39 8.87
CA SER A 73 -16.44 20.74 7.44
C SER A 73 -15.11 21.37 7.01
N GLU A 74 -14.50 22.23 7.82
CA GLU A 74 -13.18 22.82 7.52
C GLU A 74 -12.06 21.77 7.48
N ILE A 75 -12.08 20.78 8.38
CA ILE A 75 -11.09 19.68 8.36
C ILE A 75 -11.33 18.74 7.21
N GLN A 76 -12.60 18.47 6.88
CA GLN A 76 -12.95 17.74 5.69
C GLN A 76 -12.47 18.47 4.42
N ALA A 77 -12.53 19.81 4.40
CA ALA A 77 -11.98 20.63 3.32
C ALA A 77 -10.44 20.58 3.29
N ASP A 78 -9.76 20.54 4.43
CA ASP A 78 -8.30 20.37 4.48
C ASP A 78 -7.85 18.95 4.09
N LEU A 79 -8.63 17.92 4.40
CA LEU A 79 -8.48 16.56 3.87
C LEU A 79 -8.76 16.51 2.36
N ALA A 80 -9.74 17.27 1.88
CA ALA A 80 -10.02 17.41 0.46
C ALA A 80 -8.84 18.08 -0.28
N LYS A 81 -8.20 19.10 0.31
CA LYS A 81 -6.95 19.66 -0.24
C LYS A 81 -5.79 18.65 -0.27
N MET A 82 -5.81 17.60 0.57
CA MET A 82 -4.87 16.49 0.46
C MET A 82 -5.23 15.53 -0.68
N ALA A 83 -6.53 15.40 -0.99
CA ALA A 83 -7.00 14.68 -2.18
C ALA A 83 -6.57 15.37 -3.49
N ASP A 84 -6.24 16.67 -3.46
CA ASP A 84 -5.67 17.41 -4.60
C ASP A 84 -4.20 17.07 -4.89
N ARG A 85 -3.54 16.22 -4.08
CA ARG A 85 -2.18 15.78 -4.38
C ARG A 85 -2.15 14.98 -5.68
N PRO A 86 -1.16 15.18 -6.56
CA PRO A 86 -1.15 14.54 -7.87
C PRO A 86 -0.99 13.03 -7.72
N TRP A 87 -1.76 12.28 -8.52
CA TRP A 87 -1.57 10.87 -8.73
C TRP A 87 -0.28 10.62 -9.53
N ILE A 88 0.56 9.71 -9.06
CA ILE A 88 1.73 9.23 -9.78
C ILE A 88 1.31 8.00 -10.57
N ASP A 89 1.40 8.06 -11.89
CA ASP A 89 1.25 6.88 -12.76
C ASP A 89 2.48 5.99 -12.63
N LEU A 90 2.30 4.83 -12.01
CA LEU A 90 3.38 3.89 -11.74
C LEU A 90 3.72 3.07 -12.98
N LEU A 91 2.77 2.79 -13.87
CA LEU A 91 3.02 1.96 -15.06
C LEU A 91 4.04 2.61 -16.00
N GLN A 92 3.98 3.93 -16.18
CA GLN A 92 4.91 4.68 -17.04
C GLN A 92 6.37 4.55 -16.61
N SER A 93 6.60 4.33 -15.31
CA SER A 93 7.94 4.18 -14.74
C SER A 93 8.49 2.76 -14.84
N ILE A 94 7.64 1.75 -15.08
CA ILE A 94 8.06 0.35 -15.09
C ILE A 94 8.87 0.03 -16.35
N ARG A 95 9.95 -0.71 -16.15
CA ARG A 95 10.79 -1.30 -17.20
C ARG A 95 10.96 -2.78 -16.87
N PRO A 96 10.14 -3.70 -17.44
CA PRO A 96 10.12 -5.10 -17.02
C PRO A 96 11.49 -5.79 -17.04
N GLN A 97 12.36 -5.45 -17.99
CA GLN A 97 13.71 -6.00 -18.12
C GLN A 97 14.62 -5.64 -16.94
N ILE A 98 14.34 -4.52 -16.26
CA ILE A 98 15.10 -4.03 -15.11
C ILE A 98 14.40 -4.42 -13.81
N HIS A 99 13.07 -4.27 -13.76
CA HIS A 99 12.30 -4.36 -12.52
C HIS A 99 11.69 -5.73 -12.25
N SER A 100 11.59 -6.61 -13.25
CA SER A 100 11.14 -7.99 -13.04
C SER A 100 12.15 -8.71 -12.15
N HIS A 101 11.68 -9.28 -11.05
CA HIS A 101 12.46 -10.19 -10.24
C HIS A 101 12.28 -11.63 -10.74
N ALA A 102 11.04 -12.06 -10.98
CA ALA A 102 10.68 -13.37 -11.52
C ALA A 102 9.42 -13.28 -12.40
N GLY A 103 9.24 -14.23 -13.33
CA GLY A 103 8.10 -14.28 -14.25
C GLY A 103 8.29 -13.48 -15.54
N GLN A 104 7.39 -13.72 -16.49
CA GLN A 104 7.42 -13.12 -17.83
C GLN A 104 6.58 -11.84 -17.87
N TRP A 105 7.18 -10.74 -17.44
CA TRP A 105 6.55 -9.42 -17.45
C TRP A 105 6.89 -8.67 -18.74
N ARG A 106 5.89 -8.01 -19.35
CA ARG A 106 6.07 -7.18 -20.54
C ARG A 106 5.09 -6.01 -20.56
N ILE A 107 5.46 -4.94 -21.25
CA ILE A 107 4.55 -3.84 -21.55
C ILE A 107 3.88 -4.15 -22.89
N GLU A 108 2.55 -4.10 -22.93
CA GLU A 108 1.73 -4.24 -24.13
C GLU A 108 0.91 -2.95 -24.31
N GLY A 109 1.33 -2.09 -25.24
CA GLY A 109 0.78 -0.74 -25.35
C GLY A 109 1.03 0.06 -24.06
N ALA A 110 -0.04 0.48 -23.38
CA ALA A 110 0.02 1.20 -22.11
C ALA A 110 -0.15 0.30 -20.87
N ALA A 111 -0.35 -1.01 -21.06
CA ALA A 111 -0.62 -1.94 -19.97
C ALA A 111 0.61 -2.77 -19.60
N LEU A 112 0.69 -3.20 -18.34
CA LEU A 112 1.66 -4.19 -17.88
C LEU A 112 0.99 -5.57 -17.88
N HIS A 113 1.57 -6.50 -18.61
CA HIS A 113 1.12 -7.88 -18.69
C HIS A 113 2.12 -8.82 -18.02
N VAL A 114 1.61 -9.87 -17.39
CA VAL A 114 2.38 -11.02 -16.91
C VAL A 114 1.68 -12.31 -17.32
N SER A 115 2.42 -13.19 -17.99
CA SER A 115 1.93 -14.51 -18.35
C SER A 115 1.90 -15.44 -17.14
N ALA A 116 0.98 -16.41 -17.16
CA ALA A 116 0.84 -17.38 -16.08
C ALA A 116 2.17 -18.07 -15.75
N GLY A 117 2.50 -18.11 -14.46
CA GLY A 117 3.75 -18.70 -13.98
C GLY A 117 3.82 -18.76 -12.46
N GLU A 118 4.87 -19.39 -11.97
CA GLU A 118 5.08 -19.63 -10.54
C GLU A 118 5.67 -18.40 -9.86
N ARG A 119 4.88 -17.75 -8.99
CA ARG A 119 5.34 -16.67 -8.09
C ARG A 119 6.06 -15.55 -8.85
N ALA A 120 5.50 -15.10 -9.96
CA ALA A 120 6.01 -13.96 -10.72
C ALA A 120 6.01 -12.70 -9.83
N ARG A 121 7.09 -11.92 -9.86
CA ARG A 121 7.28 -10.73 -9.01
C ARG A 121 7.94 -9.61 -9.80
N LEU A 122 7.41 -8.39 -9.68
CA LEU A 122 7.97 -7.19 -10.30
C LEU A 122 7.99 -6.04 -9.30
N HIS A 123 9.12 -5.35 -9.20
CA HIS A 123 9.25 -4.16 -8.37
C HIS A 123 8.70 -2.93 -9.07
N LEU A 124 8.10 -2.03 -8.30
CA LEU A 124 7.85 -0.69 -8.75
C LEU A 124 9.08 0.18 -8.43
N PRO A 125 9.49 1.10 -9.31
CA PRO A 125 10.68 1.93 -9.11
C PRO A 125 10.42 3.09 -8.12
N ILE A 126 9.66 2.83 -7.07
CA ILE A 126 9.24 3.83 -6.10
C ILE A 126 9.15 3.21 -4.70
N ALA A 127 9.57 3.99 -3.71
CA ALA A 127 9.42 3.69 -2.29
C ALA A 127 8.57 4.80 -1.64
N PRO A 128 7.31 4.52 -1.26
CA PRO A 128 6.53 5.49 -0.49
C PRO A 128 7.11 5.63 0.92
N GLU A 129 7.35 6.87 1.34
CA GLU A 129 7.80 7.25 2.68
C GLU A 129 6.69 8.07 3.35
N GLY A 130 5.73 7.38 3.98
CA GLY A 130 4.57 8.02 4.62
C GLY A 130 3.29 7.20 4.46
N ASN A 131 2.15 7.87 4.64
CA ASN A 131 0.85 7.28 4.35
C ASN A 131 0.56 7.42 2.86
N TYR A 132 -0.05 6.42 2.25
CA TYR A 132 -0.30 6.43 0.81
C TYR A 132 -1.53 5.63 0.42
N GLU A 133 -2.04 5.91 -0.77
CA GLU A 133 -3.08 5.14 -1.44
C GLU A 133 -2.59 4.63 -2.78
N ILE A 134 -2.94 3.39 -3.10
CA ILE A 134 -2.73 2.79 -4.41
C ILE A 134 -4.08 2.48 -5.02
N VAL A 135 -4.22 2.83 -6.30
CA VAL A 135 -5.33 2.38 -7.14
C VAL A 135 -4.77 1.51 -8.24
N ALA A 136 -5.27 0.29 -8.37
CA ALA A 136 -4.94 -0.63 -9.44
C ALA A 136 -6.20 -1.03 -10.21
N GLU A 137 -6.11 -1.01 -11.53
CA GLU A 137 -7.12 -1.56 -12.43
C GLU A 137 -6.49 -2.69 -13.23
N PHE A 138 -7.05 -3.88 -13.14
CA PHE A 138 -6.47 -5.07 -13.78
C PHE A 138 -7.53 -6.05 -14.24
N VAL A 139 -7.14 -7.01 -15.07
CA VAL A 139 -7.98 -8.12 -15.54
C VAL A 139 -7.16 -9.40 -15.40
N ARG A 140 -7.69 -10.40 -14.68
CA ARG A 140 -7.20 -11.78 -14.80
C ARG A 140 -7.70 -12.33 -16.13
N LYS A 141 -6.81 -12.64 -17.06
CA LYS A 141 -7.17 -13.14 -18.40
C LYS A 141 -7.49 -14.64 -18.36
N SER A 142 -6.72 -15.39 -17.59
CA SER A 142 -6.89 -16.84 -17.37
C SER A 142 -6.16 -17.27 -16.09
N GLY A 143 -6.32 -18.54 -15.71
CA GLY A 143 -5.74 -19.12 -14.51
C GLY A 143 -6.62 -18.95 -13.27
N SER A 144 -6.25 -19.66 -12.21
CA SER A 144 -6.99 -19.74 -10.94
C SER A 144 -6.14 -19.39 -9.73
N GLY A 145 -4.91 -18.90 -9.94
CA GLY A 145 -4.07 -18.47 -8.83
C GLY A 145 -4.20 -16.98 -8.55
N ASP A 146 -3.38 -16.52 -7.62
CA ASP A 146 -3.51 -15.22 -6.98
C ASP A 146 -2.98 -14.02 -7.79
N VAL A 147 -3.52 -12.86 -7.43
CA VAL A 147 -2.96 -11.53 -7.75
C VAL A 147 -2.54 -10.86 -6.45
N ASN A 148 -1.28 -10.45 -6.34
CA ASN A 148 -0.68 -9.98 -5.10
C ASN A 148 -0.12 -8.57 -5.20
N PHE A 149 -0.14 -7.89 -4.06
CA PHE A 149 0.47 -6.59 -3.85
C PHE A 149 1.35 -6.66 -2.60
N ILE A 150 2.64 -6.39 -2.76
CA ILE A 150 3.58 -6.30 -1.64
C ILE A 150 3.67 -4.83 -1.24
N LEU A 151 3.22 -4.55 -0.02
CA LEU A 151 2.99 -3.23 0.53
C LEU A 151 4.08 -2.90 1.56
N PRO A 152 4.96 -1.92 1.32
CA PRO A 152 5.91 -1.44 2.31
C PRO A 152 5.18 -0.69 3.43
N VAL A 153 5.50 -1.02 4.68
CA VAL A 153 4.96 -0.38 5.88
C VAL A 153 6.14 -0.02 6.78
N GLY A 154 6.70 1.18 6.56
CA GLY A 154 7.93 1.60 7.20
C GLY A 154 9.13 0.75 6.76
N GLN A 155 9.78 0.07 7.71
CA GLN A 155 10.89 -0.85 7.46
C GLN A 155 10.44 -2.31 7.29
N ARG A 156 9.13 -2.54 7.29
CA ARG A 156 8.50 -3.85 7.14
C ARG A 156 7.73 -3.87 5.83
N GLY A 157 7.20 -5.04 5.50
CA GLY A 157 6.29 -5.19 4.37
C GLY A 157 5.28 -6.28 4.67
N VAL A 158 4.18 -6.27 3.95
CA VAL A 158 3.15 -7.29 4.01
C VAL A 158 2.65 -7.57 2.61
N MET A 159 2.18 -8.78 2.35
CA MET A 159 1.59 -9.11 1.06
C MET A 159 0.07 -9.21 1.19
N LEU A 160 -0.64 -8.43 0.39
CA LEU A 160 -2.04 -8.67 0.07
C LEU A 160 -2.09 -9.69 -1.05
N CYS A 161 -2.81 -10.77 -0.84
CA CYS A 161 -3.06 -11.84 -1.80
C CYS A 161 -4.57 -11.88 -2.09
N LEU A 162 -4.93 -11.84 -3.38
CA LEU A 162 -6.32 -11.84 -3.83
C LEU A 162 -6.60 -13.09 -4.65
N ASP A 163 -7.66 -13.80 -4.28
CA ASP A 163 -8.22 -14.97 -4.96
C ASP A 163 -7.17 -16.01 -5.31
N ASP A 164 -6.64 -16.64 -4.26
CA ASP A 164 -5.69 -17.73 -4.39
C ASP A 164 -6.33 -19.03 -4.93
N LEU A 165 -5.59 -20.13 -4.88
CA LEU A 165 -6.05 -21.40 -5.46
C LEU A 165 -7.32 -21.96 -4.81
N ASP A 166 -7.60 -21.59 -3.56
CA ASP A 166 -8.79 -22.03 -2.83
C ASP A 166 -9.93 -20.98 -2.95
N GLY A 167 -9.71 -19.90 -3.68
CA GLY A 167 -10.64 -18.79 -3.87
C GLY A 167 -10.63 -17.77 -2.73
N ASP A 168 -9.64 -17.88 -1.84
CA ASP A 168 -9.54 -17.05 -0.65
C ASP A 168 -8.63 -15.85 -0.90
N SER A 169 -8.80 -14.81 -0.08
CA SER A 169 -7.94 -13.63 -0.09
C SER A 169 -7.39 -13.39 1.31
N TRP A 170 -6.15 -12.89 1.39
CA TRP A 170 -5.44 -12.80 2.67
C TRP A 170 -4.58 -11.55 2.76
N LEU A 171 -4.43 -11.05 3.97
CA LEU A 171 -3.23 -10.30 4.35
C LEU A 171 -2.23 -11.30 4.96
N GLN A 172 -1.18 -11.63 4.22
CA GLN A 172 -0.29 -12.74 4.55
C GLN A 172 0.73 -12.42 5.63
N ASN A 173 1.07 -13.46 6.41
CA ASN A 173 2.17 -13.50 7.37
C ASN A 173 2.19 -12.35 8.41
N VAL A 174 1.01 -12.02 8.93
CA VAL A 174 0.82 -11.15 10.09
C VAL A 174 0.97 -12.00 11.35
N ASP A 175 2.03 -11.73 12.12
CA ASP A 175 2.42 -12.55 13.28
C ASP A 175 2.60 -14.04 12.94
N GLY A 176 3.20 -14.31 11.77
CA GLY A 176 3.41 -15.67 11.26
C GLY A 176 2.16 -16.37 10.73
N LYS A 177 1.00 -15.67 10.68
CA LYS A 177 -0.28 -16.24 10.25
C LYS A 177 -0.87 -15.46 9.06
N ASP A 178 -1.66 -16.13 8.24
CA ASP A 178 -2.43 -15.46 7.20
C ASP A 178 -3.76 -14.98 7.78
N LEU A 179 -4.08 -13.71 7.57
CA LEU A 179 -5.37 -13.16 7.97
C LEU A 179 -6.33 -13.26 6.79
N ALA A 180 -7.23 -14.24 6.87
CA ALA A 180 -8.29 -14.43 5.90
C ALA A 180 -9.19 -13.20 5.80
N ILE A 181 -9.53 -12.85 4.57
CA ILE A 181 -10.47 -11.81 4.22
C ILE A 181 -11.81 -12.49 4.00
N ALA A 182 -12.65 -12.49 5.04
CA ALA A 182 -13.94 -13.17 4.99
C ALA A 182 -14.82 -12.63 3.84
N ASN A 183 -15.39 -13.54 3.05
CA ASN A 183 -16.31 -13.23 1.94
C ASN A 183 -15.70 -12.30 0.87
N ALA A 184 -14.40 -12.41 0.64
CA ALA A 184 -13.79 -11.83 -0.55
C ALA A 184 -14.42 -12.48 -1.81
N PRO A 185 -14.93 -11.69 -2.77
CA PRO A 185 -15.42 -12.27 -4.01
C PRO A 185 -14.23 -12.83 -4.81
N PRO A 186 -14.41 -13.93 -5.57
CA PRO A 186 -13.39 -14.40 -6.49
C PRO A 186 -13.10 -13.34 -7.56
N LEU A 187 -11.99 -13.47 -8.28
CA LEU A 187 -11.56 -12.56 -9.35
C LEU A 187 -11.92 -13.10 -10.75
N PRO A 188 -13.18 -13.12 -11.19
CA PRO A 188 -13.59 -13.80 -12.42
C PRO A 188 -12.73 -13.41 -13.64
N ALA A 189 -12.32 -14.43 -14.40
CA ALA A 189 -11.51 -14.23 -15.59
C ALA A 189 -12.24 -13.35 -16.62
N GLY A 190 -11.48 -12.48 -17.30
CA GLY A 190 -11.99 -11.54 -18.30
C GLY A 190 -12.67 -10.31 -17.74
N GLN A 191 -12.97 -10.23 -16.43
CA GLN A 191 -13.65 -9.08 -15.85
C GLN A 191 -12.67 -8.04 -15.31
N PRO A 192 -12.92 -6.74 -15.54
CA PRO A 192 -12.14 -5.66 -14.95
C PRO A 192 -12.34 -5.61 -13.43
N GLN A 193 -11.23 -5.50 -12.73
CA GLN A 193 -11.15 -5.39 -11.28
C GLN A 193 -10.55 -4.03 -10.93
N ARG A 194 -11.14 -3.34 -9.95
CA ARG A 194 -10.60 -2.09 -9.40
C ARG A 194 -10.29 -2.27 -7.92
N LEU A 195 -9.02 -2.24 -7.59
CA LEU A 195 -8.49 -2.32 -6.24
C LEU A 195 -8.06 -0.94 -5.74
N VAL A 196 -8.44 -0.60 -4.51
CA VAL A 196 -7.89 0.53 -3.75
C VAL A 196 -7.27 -0.02 -2.48
N VAL A 197 -6.02 0.32 -2.22
CA VAL A 197 -5.31 -0.04 -0.98
C VAL A 197 -4.80 1.23 -0.33
N THR A 198 -5.21 1.47 0.90
CA THR A 198 -4.76 2.62 1.69
C THR A 198 -3.93 2.14 2.87
N VAL A 199 -2.71 2.67 2.99
CA VAL A 199 -1.76 2.34 4.06
C VAL A 199 -1.50 3.57 4.91
N TYR A 200 -1.85 3.47 6.19
CA TYR A 200 -1.56 4.47 7.20
C TYR A 200 -0.51 3.92 8.16
N GLN A 201 0.54 4.71 8.43
CA GLN A 201 1.57 4.34 9.37
C GLN A 201 1.68 5.38 10.49
N ARG A 202 1.72 4.92 11.74
CA ARG A 202 1.94 5.73 12.94
C ARG A 202 2.95 5.05 13.86
N ARG A 203 4.18 5.57 13.90
CA ARG A 203 5.29 5.03 14.72
C ARG A 203 5.47 3.52 14.46
N ASN A 204 5.15 2.69 15.44
CA ASN A 204 5.24 1.22 15.44
C ASN A 204 3.90 0.54 15.12
N HIS A 205 2.89 1.27 14.65
CA HIS A 205 1.58 0.75 14.26
C HIS A 205 1.26 1.13 12.81
N ALA A 206 0.40 0.32 12.18
CA ALA A 206 -0.16 0.61 10.88
C ALA A 206 -1.64 0.23 10.80
N GLN A 207 -2.32 0.84 9.84
CA GLN A 207 -3.63 0.46 9.38
C GLN A 207 -3.57 0.22 7.87
N ILE A 208 -4.18 -0.87 7.41
CA ILE A 208 -4.27 -1.23 6.01
C ILE A 208 -5.74 -1.43 5.68
N VAL A 209 -6.24 -0.68 4.71
CA VAL A 209 -7.61 -0.78 4.21
C VAL A 209 -7.56 -1.24 2.76
N VAL A 210 -8.33 -2.26 2.43
CA VAL A 210 -8.40 -2.83 1.08
C VAL A 210 -9.84 -2.79 0.61
N VAL A 211 -10.07 -2.19 -0.55
CA VAL A 211 -11.38 -2.08 -1.20
C VAL A 211 -11.27 -2.66 -2.61
N LEU A 212 -12.08 -3.65 -2.92
CA LEU A 212 -12.17 -4.24 -4.26
C LEU A 212 -13.57 -3.97 -4.83
N ASN A 213 -13.64 -3.37 -6.02
CA ASN A 213 -14.90 -3.03 -6.69
C ASN A 213 -15.90 -2.30 -5.78
N LYS A 214 -15.41 -1.34 -4.99
CA LYS A 214 -16.17 -0.54 -4.01
C LYS A 214 -16.64 -1.30 -2.76
N LYS A 215 -16.29 -2.58 -2.60
CA LYS A 215 -16.54 -3.36 -1.38
C LYS A 215 -15.27 -3.39 -0.52
N GLU A 216 -15.37 -2.97 0.74
CA GLU A 216 -14.29 -3.16 1.71
C GLU A 216 -14.09 -4.66 1.95
N LEU A 217 -12.86 -5.11 1.74
CA LEU A 217 -12.44 -6.49 1.95
C LEU A 217 -11.86 -6.66 3.34
N ILE A 218 -10.90 -5.82 3.71
CA ILE A 218 -10.24 -5.88 5.01
C ILE A 218 -9.85 -4.50 5.50
N ARG A 219 -9.94 -4.34 6.81
CA ARG A 219 -9.38 -3.24 7.59
C ARG A 219 -8.56 -3.79 8.73
N TRP A 220 -7.27 -3.93 8.49
CA TRP A 220 -6.33 -4.39 9.51
C TRP A 220 -5.73 -3.22 10.28
N ARG A 221 -5.56 -3.37 11.60
CA ARG A 221 -4.87 -2.43 12.48
C ARG A 221 -3.98 -3.23 13.43
N GLY A 222 -2.72 -2.83 13.59
CA GLY A 222 -1.84 -3.48 14.55
C GLY A 222 -0.39 -3.01 14.52
N PRO A 223 0.47 -3.60 15.36
CA PRO A 223 1.89 -3.28 15.37
C PRO A 223 2.57 -3.66 14.06
N THR A 224 3.39 -2.76 13.51
CA THR A 224 4.16 -3.02 12.27
C THR A 224 5.14 -4.18 12.43
N ALA A 225 5.57 -4.47 13.65
CA ALA A 225 6.49 -5.57 13.96
C ALA A 225 5.91 -6.95 13.61
N LEU A 226 4.58 -7.08 13.58
CA LEU A 226 3.89 -8.31 13.18
C LEU A 226 3.90 -8.51 11.67
N LEU A 227 4.18 -7.48 10.88
CA LEU A 227 4.14 -7.54 9.42
C LEU A 227 5.43 -8.14 8.86
N SER A 228 5.27 -9.10 7.94
CA SER A 228 6.37 -9.66 7.19
C SER A 228 5.94 -10.14 5.81
N VAL A 229 6.90 -10.34 4.91
CA VAL A 229 6.70 -10.98 3.61
C VAL A 229 7.36 -12.35 3.65
N ARG A 230 6.67 -13.39 3.19
CA ARG A 230 7.21 -14.75 3.14
C ARG A 230 8.51 -14.78 2.31
N PRO A 231 9.55 -15.53 2.72
CA PRO A 231 10.86 -15.50 2.04
C PRO A 231 10.79 -15.78 0.53
N TRP A 232 9.91 -16.68 0.08
CA TRP A 232 9.76 -17.01 -1.35
C TRP A 232 8.95 -16.00 -2.16
N TRP A 233 8.29 -15.05 -1.49
CA TRP A 233 7.66 -13.86 -2.08
C TRP A 233 8.50 -12.59 -1.89
N ALA A 234 9.61 -12.69 -1.15
CA ALA A 234 10.47 -11.55 -0.89
C ALA A 234 11.03 -10.97 -2.18
N VAL A 235 11.25 -9.67 -2.13
CA VAL A 235 11.77 -8.88 -3.23
C VAL A 235 13.02 -8.12 -2.73
N PRO A 236 14.10 -7.96 -3.53
CA PRO A 236 15.36 -7.36 -3.11
C PRO A 236 15.30 -6.03 -2.34
N ARG A 237 14.31 -5.18 -2.62
CA ARG A 237 14.10 -3.85 -2.02
C ARG A 237 12.82 -3.89 -1.18
N LYS A 238 12.95 -3.99 0.14
CA LYS A 238 11.80 -4.11 1.06
C LYS A 238 10.99 -2.83 1.18
N GLU A 239 11.61 -1.70 0.87
CA GLU A 239 10.98 -0.38 0.83
C GLU A 239 10.18 -0.13 -0.46
N ALA A 240 10.35 -0.98 -1.47
CA ALA A 240 9.66 -0.83 -2.75
C ALA A 240 8.26 -1.44 -2.68
N LEU A 241 7.32 -0.80 -3.36
CA LEU A 241 6.11 -1.50 -3.78
C LEU A 241 6.46 -2.60 -4.78
N ALA A 242 5.75 -3.72 -4.74
CA ALA A 242 5.88 -4.75 -5.75
C ALA A 242 4.54 -5.42 -6.08
N LEU A 243 4.45 -5.91 -7.31
CA LEU A 243 3.36 -6.76 -7.80
C LEU A 243 3.81 -8.21 -7.75
N GLY A 244 2.88 -9.10 -7.44
CA GLY A 244 3.09 -10.54 -7.52
C GLY A 244 1.92 -11.22 -8.22
N VAL A 245 2.17 -12.30 -8.95
CA VAL A 245 1.12 -13.13 -9.55
C VAL A 245 1.56 -14.60 -9.50
N HIS A 246 0.65 -15.50 -9.15
CA HIS A 246 0.88 -16.94 -9.18
C HIS A 246 -0.17 -17.63 -10.05
N ARG A 247 0.26 -18.48 -10.99
CA ARG A 247 -0.62 -19.33 -11.83
C ARG A 247 -1.79 -18.61 -12.51
N SER A 248 -1.61 -17.31 -12.79
CA SER A 248 -2.61 -16.47 -13.42
C SER A 248 -1.98 -15.60 -14.50
N ASP A 249 -2.69 -15.44 -15.60
CA ASP A 249 -2.37 -14.46 -16.63
C ASP A 249 -3.09 -13.16 -16.29
N VAL A 250 -2.36 -12.06 -16.15
CA VAL A 250 -2.91 -10.80 -15.65
C VAL A 250 -2.42 -9.62 -16.47
N THR A 251 -3.35 -8.71 -16.78
CA THR A 251 -3.05 -7.41 -17.38
C THR A 251 -3.45 -6.29 -16.42
N PHE A 252 -2.48 -5.49 -15.99
CA PHE A 252 -2.69 -4.24 -15.25
C PHE A 252 -2.84 -3.07 -16.23
N LYS A 253 -4.02 -2.45 -16.25
CA LYS A 253 -4.37 -1.31 -17.11
C LYS A 253 -4.07 0.04 -16.46
N ALA A 254 -4.16 0.11 -15.14
CA ALA A 254 -3.78 1.28 -14.37
C ALA A 254 -3.12 0.86 -13.06
N LEU A 255 -2.10 1.61 -12.65
CA LEU A 255 -1.50 1.50 -11.34
C LEU A 255 -1.03 2.89 -10.92
N ARG A 256 -1.69 3.45 -9.91
CA ARG A 256 -1.46 4.84 -9.48
C ARG A 256 -1.19 4.90 -7.99
N LEU A 257 -0.33 5.82 -7.59
CA LEU A 257 0.02 6.10 -6.20
C LEU A 257 -0.31 7.54 -5.86
N GLN A 258 -0.97 7.77 -4.74
CA GLN A 258 -1.12 9.08 -4.14
C GLN A 258 -0.50 9.08 -2.74
N MET A 259 0.37 10.06 -2.45
CA MET A 259 0.93 10.21 -1.12
C MET A 259 -0.03 11.01 -0.25
N LEU A 260 -0.62 10.38 0.76
CA LEU A 260 -1.45 11.05 1.77
C LEU A 260 -0.57 11.81 2.76
N SER A 261 0.62 11.32 3.07
CA SER A 261 1.62 12.10 3.80
C SER A 261 3.03 11.74 3.36
N GLY A 262 4.02 12.55 3.75
CA GLY A 262 5.40 12.31 3.37
C GLY A 262 5.62 12.43 1.86
N ARG A 263 6.43 11.54 1.28
CA ARG A 263 6.89 11.62 -0.12
C ARG A 263 7.06 10.25 -0.77
N ALA A 264 7.07 10.21 -2.09
CA ALA A 264 7.42 9.01 -2.84
C ALA A 264 8.86 9.16 -3.39
N ARG A 265 9.78 8.30 -2.97
CA ARG A 265 11.18 8.33 -3.43
C ARG A 265 11.37 7.41 -4.62
N ARG A 266 11.91 7.93 -5.72
CA ARG A 266 12.30 7.09 -6.86
C ARG A 266 13.47 6.18 -6.49
N LEU A 267 13.35 4.92 -6.87
CA LEU A 267 14.40 3.92 -6.67
C LEU A 267 15.23 3.76 -7.93
N ARG A 268 16.54 3.58 -7.75
CA ARG A 268 17.46 3.25 -8.85
C ARG A 268 17.68 1.75 -8.87
N PHE A 269 17.39 1.13 -9.99
CA PHE A 269 17.68 -0.28 -10.26
C PHE A 269 18.84 -0.36 -11.25
N SER A 270 19.76 -1.28 -11.01
CA SER A 270 20.77 -1.63 -12.00
C SER A 270 20.16 -2.66 -12.96
N PRO A 271 20.40 -2.55 -14.27
CA PRO A 271 20.05 -3.62 -15.19
C PRO A 271 20.63 -4.95 -14.71
N LYS A 272 19.86 -6.04 -14.84
CA LYS A 272 20.44 -7.38 -14.65
C LYS A 272 21.49 -7.55 -15.75
N VAL A 273 22.75 -7.69 -15.37
CA VAL A 273 23.79 -8.09 -16.31
C VAL A 273 23.41 -9.52 -16.74
N PRO A 274 23.22 -9.79 -18.05
CA PRO A 274 23.02 -11.15 -18.51
C PRO A 274 24.16 -12.01 -17.98
N PRO A 275 23.91 -13.26 -17.56
CA PRO A 275 25.01 -14.17 -17.27
C PRO A 275 25.93 -14.17 -18.48
N ALA A 276 27.25 -14.03 -18.24
CA ALA A 276 28.21 -14.12 -19.31
C ALA A 276 27.92 -15.42 -20.08
N PRO A 277 27.95 -15.41 -21.44
CA PRO A 277 27.77 -16.63 -22.19
C PRO A 277 28.73 -17.69 -21.64
N PRO A 278 28.30 -18.96 -21.53
CA PRO A 278 29.16 -20.02 -21.01
C PRO A 278 30.47 -19.94 -21.78
N ARG A 279 31.59 -19.82 -21.05
CA ARG A 279 32.92 -19.86 -21.68
C ARG A 279 33.01 -21.20 -22.39
N VAL A 280 32.90 -21.18 -23.71
CA VAL A 280 33.18 -22.35 -24.53
C VAL A 280 34.65 -22.67 -24.27
N ARG A 281 34.88 -23.68 -23.45
CA ARG A 281 36.22 -24.20 -23.22
C ARG A 281 36.59 -24.89 -24.53
N LEU A 282 37.31 -24.18 -25.41
CA LEU A 282 37.93 -24.80 -26.57
C LEU A 282 38.77 -25.96 -26.04
N MET A 283 38.31 -27.19 -26.29
CA MET A 283 39.11 -28.34 -25.95
C MET A 283 40.37 -28.29 -26.82
N PRO A 284 41.57 -28.26 -26.22
CA PRO A 284 42.79 -28.36 -26.99
C PRO A 284 42.85 -29.75 -27.64
N GLY A 285 42.89 -29.80 -28.98
CA GLY A 285 43.47 -30.92 -29.71
C GLY A 285 42.52 -32.02 -30.23
N ILE A 286 41.48 -31.68 -30.99
CA ILE A 286 41.02 -32.61 -32.04
C ILE A 286 41.71 -32.18 -33.34
N GLY A 287 42.85 -32.82 -33.62
CA GLY A 287 43.48 -32.73 -34.93
C GLY A 287 42.54 -33.29 -35.99
N ILE A 288 42.08 -32.43 -36.89
CA ILE A 288 41.34 -32.83 -38.07
C ILE A 288 42.36 -33.49 -39.01
N ILE A 289 42.35 -34.82 -39.07
CA ILE A 289 43.09 -35.58 -40.09
C ILE A 289 42.20 -35.59 -41.34
N TRP A 290 42.61 -34.86 -42.37
CA TRP A 290 42.06 -35.03 -43.72
C TRP A 290 42.68 -36.31 -44.33
N LYS A 291 41.81 -37.18 -44.86
CA LYS A 291 42.19 -38.27 -45.77
C LYS A 291 41.86 -37.87 -47.20
#